data_AF-A0A432X7F3-F1
#
_entry.id   AF-A0A432X7F3-F1
#
_cell.length_a   1.000
_cell.length_b   1.000
_cell.length_c   1.000
_cell.angle_alpha   90.00
_cell.angle_beta   90.00
_cell.angle_gamma   90.00
#
_symmetry.space_group_name_H-M   'P 1'
#
loop_
_entity.id
_entity.type
_entity.pdbx_description
1 polymer ?
#
loop_
_entity_poly.entity_id
_entity_poly.type
_entity_poly.pdbx_seq_one_letter_code
_entity_poly.pdbx_strand_id
1 'polypeptide(L)' 'MRKQHILLIAAVSVAMAGCSSMSKNEKMSAVNAEHYEVDWEYVSMVEKSNRNGAAPARVIWVNPPVKKTEEGR' A
#
# COMPACT_ATOMS: atom_id res chain seq x y z
N MET A 1 -20.28 47.62 -11.26
CA MET A 1 -20.78 46.32 -10.77
C MET A 1 -20.23 45.11 -11.54
N ARG A 2 -20.19 45.12 -12.89
CA ARG A 2 -19.70 43.97 -13.71
C ARG A 2 -18.26 43.51 -13.39
N LYS A 3 -17.33 44.42 -13.08
CA LYS A 3 -15.93 44.10 -12.75
C LYS A 3 -15.75 43.43 -11.37
N GLN A 4 -16.63 43.74 -10.40
CA GLN A 4 -16.59 43.14 -9.06
C GLN A 4 -17.04 41.68 -9.09
N HIS A 5 -17.97 41.34 -9.98
CA HIS A 5 -18.45 39.96 -10.11
C HIS A 5 -17.40 39.03 -10.76
N ILE A 6 -16.58 39.55 -11.67
CA ILE A 6 -15.50 38.80 -12.31
C ILE A 6 -14.41 38.43 -11.28
N LEU A 7 -14.06 39.36 -10.40
CA LEU A 7 -13.08 39.13 -9.32
C LEU A 7 -13.53 38.06 -8.33
N LEU A 8 -14.82 38.03 -7.98
CA LEU A 8 -15.38 37.03 -7.08
C LEU A 8 -15.36 35.62 -7.68
N ILE A 9 -15.65 35.48 -8.98
CA ILE A 9 -15.66 34.19 -9.67
C ILE A 9 -14.24 33.61 -9.77
N ALA A 10 -13.23 34.45 -10.01
CA ALA A 10 -11.83 34.01 -10.07
C ALA A 10 -11.28 33.54 -8.72
N ALA A 11 -11.73 34.12 -7.60
CA ALA A 11 -11.32 33.67 -6.27
C ALA A 11 -11.86 32.27 -5.93
N VAL A 12 -13.08 31.95 -6.37
CA VAL A 12 -13.71 30.64 -6.12
C VAL A 12 -13.04 29.53 -6.93
N SER A 13 -12.61 29.79 -8.17
CA SER A 13 -11.94 28.77 -8.99
C SER A 13 -10.56 28.39 -8.47
N VAL A 14 -9.82 29.32 -7.87
CA VAL A 14 -8.51 29.04 -7.24
C VAL A 14 -8.68 28.24 -5.94
N ALA A 15 -9.75 28.48 -5.18
CA ALA A 15 -10.04 27.71 -3.96
C ALA A 15 -10.47 26.26 -4.22
N MET A 16 -10.98 25.96 -5.43
CA MET A 16 -11.34 24.60 -5.86
C MET A 16 -10.18 23.83 -6.50
N ALA A 17 -9.04 24.48 -6.78
CA ALA A 17 -7.79 23.78 -7.06
C ALA A 17 -7.22 23.25 -5.74
N GLY A 18 -7.93 22.28 -5.16
CA GLY A 18 -7.47 21.50 -4.02
C GLY A 18 -6.09 20.98 -4.35
N CYS A 19 -5.13 21.31 -3.49
CA CYS A 19 -3.80 20.74 -3.51
C CYS A 19 -3.94 19.23 -3.30
N SER A 20 -4.05 18.45 -4.38
CA SER A 20 -3.87 17.01 -4.30
C SER A 20 -2.39 16.78 -4.04
N SER A 21 -2.03 16.77 -2.76
CA SER A 21 -0.75 16.24 -2.32
C SER A 21 -0.79 14.74 -2.58
N MET A 22 -0.54 14.35 -3.84
CA MET A 22 -0.15 12.98 -4.14
C MET A 22 1.16 12.74 -3.40
N SER A 23 1.04 12.05 -2.27
CA SER A 23 2.16 11.49 -1.54
C SER A 23 3.01 10.70 -2.54
N LYS A 24 4.21 11.20 -2.86
CA LYS A 24 5.21 10.51 -3.69
C LYS A 24 5.85 9.33 -2.95
N ASN A 25 5.05 8.51 -2.26
CA ASN A 25 5.52 7.28 -1.60
C ASN A 25 5.17 6.01 -2.39
N GLU A 26 4.96 6.11 -3.71
CA GLU A 26 4.74 4.92 -4.55
C GLU A 26 5.93 4.52 -5.44
N LYS A 27 7.06 5.23 -5.39
CA LYS A 27 8.17 4.95 -6.34
C LYS A 27 9.57 4.89 -5.73
N MET A 28 9.68 4.43 -4.49
CA MET A 28 10.97 4.04 -3.91
C MET A 28 11.02 2.53 -3.62
N SER A 29 10.45 1.72 -4.51
CA SER A 29 10.72 0.28 -4.61
C SER A 29 10.83 -0.21 -6.06
N ALA A 30 10.69 0.66 -7.06
CA ALA A 30 10.58 0.26 -8.47
C ALA A 30 11.93 0.15 -9.22
N VAL A 31 13.07 0.11 -8.52
CA VAL A 31 14.40 0.00 -9.15
C VAL A 31 15.06 -1.36 -8.88
N ASN A 32 14.55 -2.16 -7.93
CA ASN A 32 15.04 -3.53 -7.66
C ASN A 32 13.98 -4.39 -6.93
N ALA A 33 12.68 -4.18 -7.18
CA ALA A 33 11.66 -5.12 -6.74
C ALA A 33 11.68 -6.34 -7.66
N GLU A 34 12.68 -7.22 -7.48
CA GLU A 34 12.42 -8.63 -7.74
C GLU A 34 11.09 -8.94 -7.05
N HIS A 35 10.10 -9.40 -7.82
CA HIS A 35 8.74 -9.54 -7.36
C HIS A 35 8.73 -10.58 -6.25
N TYR A 36 8.74 -10.15 -4.99
CA TYR A 36 8.68 -11.02 -3.83
C TYR A 36 7.32 -10.81 -3.17
N GLU A 37 6.52 -11.85 -3.13
CA GLU A 37 5.26 -11.86 -2.39
C GLU A 37 5.38 -12.73 -1.14
N VAL A 38 4.57 -12.44 -0.12
CA VAL A 38 4.49 -13.28 1.08
C VAL A 38 3.99 -14.67 0.67
N ASP A 39 4.70 -15.70 1.11
CA ASP A 39 4.27 -17.09 0.94
C ASP A 39 3.17 -17.43 1.94
N TRP A 40 1.94 -17.05 1.58
CA TRP A 40 0.75 -17.29 2.39
C TRP A 40 0.45 -18.78 2.61
N GLU A 41 0.85 -19.64 1.67
CA GLU A 41 0.66 -21.08 1.81
C GLU A 41 1.53 -21.61 2.96
N TYR A 42 2.81 -21.26 2.96
CA TYR A 42 3.73 -21.62 4.03
C TYR A 42 3.30 -21.01 5.38
N VAL A 43 2.91 -19.73 5.40
CA VAL A 43 2.39 -19.08 6.62
C VAL A 43 1.19 -19.86 7.17
N SER A 44 0.23 -20.20 6.31
CA SER A 44 -0.97 -20.93 6.72
C SER A 44 -0.66 -22.32 7.30
N MET A 45 0.33 -23.00 6.73
CA MET A 45 0.81 -24.30 7.20
C MET A 45 1.42 -24.17 8.59
N VAL A 46 2.33 -23.22 8.81
CA VAL A 46 2.96 -23.00 10.12
C VAL A 46 1.91 -22.64 11.17
N GLU A 47 0.99 -21.74 10.85
CA GLU A 47 -0.07 -21.35 11.78
C GLU A 47 -1.01 -22.50 12.11
N LYS A 48 -1.37 -23.34 11.13
CA LYS A 48 -2.19 -24.53 11.34
C LYS A 48 -1.48 -25.54 12.23
N SER A 49 -0.19 -25.80 11.99
CA SER A 49 0.62 -26.69 12.81
C SER A 49 0.74 -26.19 14.25
N ASN A 50 0.96 -24.88 14.45
CA ASN A 50 0.98 -24.28 15.78
C ASN A 50 -0.38 -24.42 16.50
N ARG A 51 -1.50 -24.20 15.79
CA ARG A 51 -2.85 -24.38 16.38
C ARG A 51 -3.15 -25.83 16.78
N ASN A 52 -2.58 -26.79 16.08
CA ASN A 52 -2.82 -28.23 16.31
C ASN A 52 -1.75 -28.90 17.19
N GLY A 53 -0.73 -28.16 17.62
CA GLY A 53 0.34 -28.67 18.48
C GLY A 53 -0.11 -28.89 19.93
N ALA A 54 0.74 -29.53 20.73
CA ALA A 54 0.47 -29.82 22.14
C ALA A 54 0.30 -28.56 23.01
N ALA A 55 0.85 -27.42 22.58
CA ALA A 55 0.74 -26.13 23.26
C ALA A 55 0.60 -24.99 22.24
N PRO A 56 -0.63 -24.64 21.83
CA PRO A 56 -0.87 -23.55 20.88
C PRO A 56 -0.38 -22.20 21.44
N ALA A 57 0.34 -21.44 20.63
CA ALA A 57 0.81 -20.10 20.99
C ALA A 57 0.33 -19.02 20.01
N ARG A 58 0.45 -17.75 20.39
CA ARG A 58 0.23 -16.63 19.46
C ARG A 58 1.43 -16.52 18.51
N VAL A 59 1.17 -16.51 17.21
CA VAL A 59 2.20 -16.29 16.18
C VAL A 59 2.24 -14.82 15.80
N ILE A 60 3.43 -14.23 15.77
CA ILE A 60 3.69 -12.86 15.29
C ILE A 60 4.84 -12.95 14.29
N TRP A 61 4.59 -12.56 13.04
CA TRP A 61 5.57 -12.59 11.97
C TRP A 61 6.34 -11.28 11.92
N VAL A 62 7.66 -11.32 12.20
CA VAL A 62 8.55 -10.16 12.12
C VAL A 62 9.22 -10.06 10.73
N ASN A 63 9.52 -11.20 10.11
CA ASN A 63 9.98 -11.32 8.72
C ASN A 63 9.28 -12.53 8.09
N PRO A 64 8.08 -12.35 7.50
CA PRO A 64 7.34 -13.47 6.94
C PRO A 64 8.10 -14.07 5.74
N PRO A 65 7.94 -15.38 5.49
CA PRO A 65 8.54 -16.02 4.33
C PRO A 65 8.00 -15.39 3.05
N VAL A 66 8.89 -15.20 2.08
CA VAL A 66 8.54 -14.66 0.76
C VAL A 66 8.95 -15.64 -0.33
N LYS A 67 8.18 -15.65 -1.41
CA LYS A 67 8.49 -16.38 -2.63
C LYS A 67 8.62 -15.41 -3.80
N LYS A 68 9.41 -15.80 -4.80
CA LYS A 68 9.50 -15.05 -6.06
C LYS A 68 8.19 -15.20 -6.81
N THR A 69 7.52 -14.10 -7.12
CA THR A 69 6.43 -14.04 -8.09
C THR A 69 7.08 -14.11 -9.47
N GLU A 70 6.83 -15.20 -10.20
CA GLU A 70 7.21 -15.28 -11.61
C GLU A 70 6.27 -14.38 -12.43
N GLU A 71 6.54 -13.08 -12.47
CA GLU A 71 5.95 -12.22 -13.51
C GLU A 71 6.79 -12.37 -14.79
N GLY A 72 6.30 -13.22 -15.71
CA GLY A 72 6.69 -13.15 -17.12
C GLY A 72 7.04 -14.47 -17.79
N ARG A 73 6.02 -15.18 -18.29
CA ARG A 73 6.10 -15.85 -19.60
C ARG A 73 4.83 -15.61 -20.39
#